data_AF-A0A832AHH9-F1
#
_entry.id   AF-A0A832AHH9-F1
#
_cell.length_a   1.000
_cell.length_b   1.000
_cell.length_c   1.000
_cell.angle_alpha   90.00
_cell.angle_beta   90.00
_cell.angle_gamma   90.00
#
_symmetry.space_group_name_H-M   'P 1'
#
loop_
_entity.id
_entity.type
_entity.pdbx_description
1 polymer ?
#
loop_
_entity_poly.entity_id
_entity_poly.type
_entity_poly.pdbx_seq_one_letter_code
_entity_poly.pdbx_strand_id
1 'polypeptide(L)'
;MAMTRHTPDQQAAEQITMIGAALRQARDGIGLDIETIAVELRIAPEYLAALETGNTGIFSGWPLATRYIREYADYLELDSSKMAVTLRKAMTGGLEPAMPTPAPPPPAPAPEPVFEPAPEPVVSPAAAAEMALPPEETRKRT
;
A
#
# COMPACT_ATOMS: atom_id res chain seq x y z
N MET A 1 -24.06 33.11 28.34
CA MET A 1 -23.59 31.80 27.83
C MET A 1 -23.04 32.01 26.43
N ALA A 2 -21.71 31.97 26.26
CA ALA A 2 -21.10 32.06 24.94
C ALA A 2 -21.26 30.69 24.26
N MET A 3 -22.12 30.61 23.25
CA MET A 3 -22.18 29.44 22.36
C MET A 3 -20.87 29.41 21.58
N THR A 4 -19.97 28.48 21.93
CA THR A 4 -18.72 28.22 21.23
C THR A 4 -19.04 27.92 19.76
N ARG A 5 -18.81 28.90 18.88
CA ARG A 5 -18.86 28.70 17.43
C ARG A 5 -17.71 27.76 17.06
N HIS A 6 -17.99 26.47 17.00
CA HIS A 6 -17.08 25.52 16.39
C HIS A 6 -16.99 25.87 14.91
N THR A 7 -15.79 26.21 14.45
CA THR A 7 -15.54 26.39 13.03
C THR A 7 -15.66 25.04 12.32
N PRO A 8 -16.10 25.01 11.05
CA PRO A 8 -16.26 23.76 10.30
C PRO A 8 -14.96 22.95 10.21
N ASP A 9 -13.82 23.62 10.24
CA ASP A 9 -12.46 23.04 10.31
C ASP A 9 -12.23 22.21 11.60
N GLN A 10 -12.59 22.77 12.77
CA GLN A 10 -12.43 22.09 14.05
C GLN A 10 -13.34 20.85 14.16
N GLN A 11 -14.58 20.96 13.66
CA GLN A 11 -15.49 19.81 13.62
C GLN A 11 -14.98 18.70 12.69
N ALA A 12 -14.39 19.05 11.55
CA ALA A 12 -13.81 18.06 10.65
C ALA A 12 -12.64 17.31 11.30
N ALA A 13 -11.71 18.03 11.93
CA ALA A 13 -10.58 17.43 12.64
C ALA A 13 -11.02 16.50 13.78
N GLU A 14 -12.05 16.89 14.54
CA GLU A 14 -12.57 16.06 15.63
C GLU A 14 -13.23 14.77 15.10
N GLN A 15 -14.00 14.87 14.01
CA GLN A 15 -14.58 13.69 13.35
C GLN A 15 -13.52 12.73 12.83
N ILE A 16 -12.47 13.25 12.20
CA ILE A 16 -11.32 12.46 11.72
C ILE A 16 -10.63 11.75 12.89
N THR A 17 -10.44 12.45 14.00
CA THR A 17 -9.83 11.89 15.22
C THR A 17 -10.68 10.78 15.83
N MET A 18 -12.01 10.97 15.90
CA MET A 18 -12.93 9.95 16.41
C MET A 18 -12.95 8.69 15.54
N ILE A 19 -12.89 8.86 14.22
CA ILE A 19 -12.76 7.75 13.26
C ILE A 19 -11.47 6.97 13.53
N GLY A 20 -10.33 7.66 13.68
CA GLY A 20 -9.04 7.03 13.95
C GLY A 20 -9.02 6.27 15.27
N ALA A 21 -9.59 6.87 16.32
CA ALA A 21 -9.75 6.21 17.62
C ALA A 21 -10.57 4.92 17.51
N ALA A 22 -11.68 4.93 16.77
CA ALA A 22 -12.51 3.75 16.57
C ALA A 22 -11.76 2.61 15.85
N LEU A 23 -10.98 2.91 14.81
CA LEU A 23 -10.14 1.94 14.11
C LEU A 23 -9.11 1.31 15.06
N ARG A 24 -8.41 2.16 15.81
CA ARG A 24 -7.40 1.71 16.77
C ARG A 24 -8.01 0.82 17.85
N GLN A 25 -9.17 1.18 18.39
CA GLN A 25 -9.86 0.38 19.39
C GLN A 25 -10.29 -0.99 18.85
N ALA A 26 -10.78 -1.04 17.62
CA ALA A 26 -11.15 -2.31 16.99
C ALA A 26 -9.93 -3.19 16.72
N ARG A 27 -8.81 -2.62 16.24
CA ARG A 27 -7.55 -3.35 16.09
C ARG A 27 -7.03 -3.91 17.42
N ASP A 28 -7.03 -3.08 18.47
CA ASP A 28 -6.61 -3.50 19.81
C ASP A 28 -7.50 -4.63 20.34
N GLY A 29 -8.81 -4.57 20.05
CA GLY A 29 -9.79 -5.60 20.41
C GLY A 29 -9.53 -6.97 19.78
N ILE A 30 -8.97 -7.02 18.57
CA ILE A 30 -8.57 -8.28 17.93
C ILE A 30 -7.12 -8.69 18.26
N GLY A 31 -6.34 -7.81 18.91
CA GLY A 31 -4.99 -8.08 19.38
C GLY A 31 -3.92 -8.20 18.28
N LEU A 32 -4.17 -7.61 17.10
CA LEU A 32 -3.21 -7.65 15.99
C LEU A 32 -2.37 -6.36 15.91
N ASP A 33 -1.10 -6.54 15.54
CA ASP A 33 -0.22 -5.43 15.25
C ASP A 33 -0.57 -4.77 13.91
N ILE A 34 -0.31 -3.46 13.81
CA ILE A 34 -0.60 -2.68 12.62
C ILE A 34 0.23 -3.15 11.42
N GLU A 35 1.46 -3.64 11.64
CA GLU A 35 2.32 -4.19 10.60
C GLU A 35 1.73 -5.48 10.02
N THR A 36 1.15 -6.33 10.86
CA THR A 36 0.49 -7.57 10.42
C THR A 36 -0.70 -7.25 9.52
N ILE A 37 -1.57 -6.33 9.93
CA ILE A 37 -2.74 -5.94 9.13
C ILE A 37 -2.31 -5.23 7.84
N ALA A 38 -1.26 -4.42 7.89
CA ALA A 38 -0.67 -3.75 6.73
C ALA A 38 -0.26 -4.75 5.63
N VAL A 39 0.39 -5.86 6.03
CA VAL A 39 0.77 -6.94 5.10
C VAL A 39 -0.47 -7.61 4.50
N GLU A 40 -1.45 -7.97 5.33
CA GLU A 40 -2.68 -8.64 4.90
C GLU A 40 -3.48 -7.78 3.89
N LEU A 41 -3.63 -6.49 4.19
CA LEU A 41 -4.36 -5.56 3.34
C LEU A 41 -3.54 -5.03 2.16
N ARG A 42 -2.23 -5.30 2.12
CA ARG A 42 -1.28 -4.69 1.17
C ARG A 42 -1.35 -3.16 1.19
N ILE A 43 -1.43 -2.59 2.39
CA ILE A 43 -1.43 -1.14 2.65
C ILE A 43 -0.21 -0.84 3.51
N ALA A 44 0.61 0.16 3.15
CA ALA A 44 1.77 0.48 3.98
C ALA A 44 1.34 0.85 5.43
N PRO A 45 2.07 0.40 6.46
CA PRO A 45 1.68 0.61 7.85
C PRO A 45 1.57 2.10 8.21
N GLU A 46 2.35 2.96 7.54
CA GLU A 46 2.27 4.42 7.66
C GLU A 46 0.88 4.98 7.33
N TYR A 47 0.20 4.42 6.32
CA TYR A 47 -1.15 4.84 5.96
C TYR A 47 -2.19 4.36 6.97
N LEU A 48 -2.05 3.14 7.51
CA LEU A 48 -2.96 2.66 8.56
C LEU A 48 -2.77 3.45 9.85
N ALA A 49 -1.52 3.73 10.24
CA ALA A 49 -1.20 4.56 11.41
C ALA A 49 -1.74 5.98 11.23
N ALA A 50 -1.66 6.52 10.02
CA ALA A 50 -2.23 7.82 9.70
C ALA A 50 -3.77 7.83 9.83
N LEU A 51 -4.46 6.76 9.46
CA LEU A 51 -5.90 6.63 9.72
C LEU A 51 -6.20 6.59 11.23
N GLU A 52 -5.44 5.82 12.02
CA GLU A 52 -5.63 5.72 13.48
C GLU A 52 -5.36 7.04 14.23
N THR A 53 -4.39 7.81 13.75
CA THR A 53 -4.01 9.10 14.34
C THR A 53 -4.80 10.28 13.78
N GLY A 54 -5.61 10.06 12.74
CA GLY A 54 -6.31 11.13 12.03
C GLY A 54 -5.38 12.02 11.19
N ASN A 55 -4.14 11.60 10.94
CA ASN A 55 -3.19 12.34 10.10
C ASN A 55 -3.55 12.20 8.61
N THR A 56 -4.54 12.96 8.18
CA THR A 56 -4.98 12.94 6.78
C THR A 56 -4.03 13.63 5.80
N GLY A 57 -3.01 14.35 6.30
CA GLY A 57 -2.05 15.08 5.47
C GLY A 57 -1.10 14.19 4.68
N ILE A 58 -0.97 12.90 5.03
CA ILE A 58 -0.14 11.94 4.29
C ILE A 58 -0.79 11.51 2.97
N PHE A 59 -2.12 11.62 2.86
CA PHE A 59 -2.83 11.17 1.67
C PHE A 59 -2.82 12.25 0.60
N SER A 60 -2.59 11.86 -0.65
CA SER A 60 -2.69 12.77 -1.81
C SER A 60 -4.11 13.30 -2.04
N GLY A 61 -5.11 12.80 -1.32
CA GLY A 61 -6.48 13.30 -1.32
C GLY A 61 -7.47 12.36 -0.65
N TRP A 62 -8.70 12.85 -0.47
CA TRP A 62 -9.80 12.08 0.12
C TRP A 62 -10.10 10.74 -0.60
N PRO A 63 -9.95 10.56 -1.92
CA PRO A 63 -10.26 9.27 -2.56
C PRO A 63 -9.34 8.15 -2.06
N LEU A 64 -8.05 8.46 -1.82
CA LEU A 64 -7.08 7.50 -1.34
C LEU A 64 -7.35 7.12 0.12
N ALA A 65 -7.59 8.13 0.97
CA ALA A 65 -7.92 7.92 2.38
C ALA A 65 -9.23 7.11 2.54
N THR A 66 -10.26 7.44 1.75
CA THR A 66 -11.55 6.75 1.78
C THR A 66 -11.52 5.35 1.20
N ARG A 67 -10.57 5.03 0.31
CA ARG A 67 -10.31 3.65 -0.11
C ARG A 67 -9.72 2.85 1.05
N TYR A 68 -8.64 3.33 1.67
CA TYR A 68 -7.95 2.58 2.71
C TYR A 68 -8.78 2.41 3.97
N ILE A 69 -9.57 3.41 4.36
CA ILE A 69 -10.49 3.25 5.49
C ILE A 69 -11.57 2.20 5.22
N ARG A 70 -12.02 2.01 3.96
CA ARG A 70 -13.01 0.97 3.64
C ARG A 70 -12.43 -0.40 3.86
N GLU A 71 -11.27 -0.67 3.26
CA GLU A 71 -10.56 -1.94 3.40
C GLU A 71 -10.23 -2.23 4.86
N TYR A 72 -9.72 -1.24 5.59
CA TYR A 72 -9.31 -1.43 6.97
C TYR A 72 -10.51 -1.61 7.92
N ALA A 73 -11.58 -0.83 7.75
CA ALA A 73 -12.80 -0.99 8.56
C ALA A 73 -13.52 -2.32 8.26
N ASP A 74 -13.52 -2.77 7.00
CA ASP A 74 -14.10 -4.06 6.60
C ASP A 74 -13.35 -5.21 7.28
N TYR A 75 -12.01 -5.18 7.25
CA TYR A 75 -11.17 -6.15 7.96
C TYR A 75 -11.40 -6.18 9.47
N LEU A 76 -11.71 -5.03 10.07
CA LEU A 76 -12.01 -4.89 11.50
C LEU A 76 -13.50 -5.11 11.84
N GLU A 77 -14.32 -5.54 10.87
CA GLU A 77 -15.77 -5.76 11.02
C GLU A 77 -16.54 -4.50 11.51
N LEU A 78 -16.06 -3.32 11.13
CA LEU A 78 -16.67 -2.02 11.39
C LEU A 78 -17.55 -1.55 10.21
N ASP A 79 -18.34 -0.50 10.42
CA ASP A 79 -19.17 0.11 9.37
C ASP A 79 -18.33 0.95 8.39
N SER A 80 -17.66 0.24 7.47
CA SER A 80 -16.75 0.80 6.47
C SER A 80 -17.42 1.86 5.59
N SER A 81 -18.69 1.69 5.25
CA SER A 81 -19.47 2.64 4.46
C SER A 81 -19.67 3.96 5.19
N LYS A 82 -20.15 3.90 6.45
CA LYS A 82 -20.37 5.09 7.28
C LYS A 82 -19.08 5.83 7.57
N MET A 83 -18.01 5.10 7.90
CA MET A 83 -16.71 5.71 8.21
C MET A 83 -16.11 6.41 6.98
N ALA A 84 -16.18 5.80 5.80
CA ALA A 84 -15.71 6.41 4.56
C ALA A 84 -16.49 7.66 4.17
N VAL A 85 -17.82 7.64 4.31
CA VAL A 85 -18.67 8.83 4.05
C VAL A 85 -18.34 9.96 5.03
N THR A 86 -18.18 9.63 6.31
CA THR A 86 -17.85 10.61 7.35
C THR A 86 -16.47 11.23 7.10
N LEU A 87 -15.46 10.41 6.80
CA LEU A 87 -14.11 10.87 6.47
C LEU A 87 -14.11 11.77 5.22
N ARG A 88 -14.78 11.35 4.15
CA ARG A 88 -14.94 12.16 2.94
C ARG A 88 -15.51 13.53 3.26
N LYS A 89 -16.63 13.55 4.00
CA LYS A 89 -17.33 14.79 4.35
C LYS A 89 -16.44 15.72 5.19
N ALA A 90 -15.68 15.16 6.13
CA ALA A 90 -14.73 15.92 6.93
C ALA A 90 -13.62 16.54 6.06
N MET A 91 -13.04 15.76 5.14
CA MET A 91 -11.95 16.22 4.27
C MET A 91 -12.39 17.19 3.17
N THR A 92 -13.64 17.11 2.69
CA THR A 92 -14.18 18.00 1.65
C THR A 92 -14.94 19.20 2.21
N GLY A 93 -15.02 19.36 3.54
CA GLY A 93 -15.85 20.40 4.17
C GLY A 93 -17.34 20.26 3.85
N GLY A 94 -17.79 19.05 3.52
CA GLY A 94 -19.17 18.78 3.12
C GLY A 94 -19.52 19.17 1.69
N LEU A 95 -18.55 19.55 0.85
CA LEU A 95 -18.79 19.70 -0.58
C LEU A 95 -18.99 18.31 -1.19
N GLU A 96 -20.16 18.10 -1.80
CA GLU A 96 -20.41 16.97 -2.68
C GLU A 96 -19.56 17.15 -3.94
N PRO A 97 -18.69 16.20 -4.31
CA PRO A 97 -17.94 16.30 -5.54
C PRO A 97 -18.91 16.29 -6.72
N ALA A 98 -18.66 17.17 -7.68
CA ALA A 98 -19.12 16.96 -9.05
C ALA A 98 -18.64 15.57 -9.49
N MET A 99 -19.52 14.79 -10.12
CA MET A 99 -19.25 13.41 -10.53
C MET A 99 -17.86 13.30 -11.20
N PRO A 100 -17.00 12.36 -10.79
CA PRO A 100 -15.71 12.20 -11.44
C PRO A 100 -15.91 11.66 -12.86
N THR A 101 -15.32 12.33 -13.85
CA THR A 101 -14.94 11.69 -15.11
C THR A 101 -13.99 10.53 -14.76
N PRO A 102 -14.17 9.32 -15.31
CA PRO A 102 -13.26 8.22 -15.02
C PRO A 102 -11.83 8.62 -15.37
N ALA A 103 -10.93 8.52 -14.39
CA ALA A 103 -9.50 8.63 -14.64
C ALA A 103 -9.07 7.48 -15.57
N PRO A 104 -8.12 7.70 -16.50
CA PRO A 104 -7.55 6.61 -17.27
C PRO A 104 -6.94 5.57 -16.33
N PRO A 105 -6.94 4.27 -16.69
CA PRO A 105 -6.34 3.24 -15.86
C PRO A 105 -4.86 3.57 -15.62
N PRO A 106 -4.31 3.30 -14.42
CA PRO A 106 -2.88 3.46 -14.18
C PRO A 106 -2.09 2.59 -15.17
N PRO A 107 -0.90 3.03 -15.62
CA PRO A 107 -0.03 2.16 -16.40
C PRO A 107 0.27 0.90 -15.57
N ALA A 108 0.24 -0.27 -16.22
CA ALA A 108 0.55 -1.53 -15.57
C ALA A 108 1.89 -1.42 -14.81
N PRO A 109 2.02 -2.02 -13.62
CA PRO A 109 3.31 -2.04 -12.91
C PRO A 109 4.35 -2.66 -13.84
N ALA A 110 5.50 -1.99 -13.99
CA ALA A 110 6.66 -2.60 -14.64
C ALA A 110 6.97 -3.93 -13.90
N PRO A 111 7.36 -5.00 -14.61
CA PRO A 111 7.72 -6.24 -13.94
C PRO A 111 8.82 -5.95 -12.92
N GLU A 112 8.59 -6.32 -11.65
CA GLU A 112 9.62 -6.24 -10.63
C GLU A 112 10.85 -7.02 -11.10
N PRO A 113 12.08 -6.51 -10.92
CA PRO A 113 13.26 -7.30 -11.22
C PRO A 113 13.22 -8.54 -10.33
N VAL A 114 13.06 -9.71 -10.94
CA VAL A 114 13.19 -10.99 -10.26
C VAL A 114 14.64 -11.06 -9.77
N PHE A 115 14.88 -10.75 -8.49
CA PHE A 115 16.15 -11.09 -7.87
C PHE A 115 16.11 -12.59 -7.62
N GLU A 116 16.61 -13.35 -8.60
CA GLU A 116 16.74 -14.79 -8.52
C GLU A 116 17.63 -15.13 -7.32
N PRO A 117 17.13 -15.82 -6.27
CA PRO A 117 17.99 -16.24 -5.17
C PRO A 117 18.96 -17.28 -5.72
N ALA A 118 20.26 -16.98 -5.67
CA ALA A 118 21.31 -17.87 -6.14
C ALA A 118 21.22 -19.24 -5.42
N PRO A 119 21.03 -20.37 -6.13
CA PRO A 119 21.24 -21.67 -5.52
C PRO A 119 22.75 -22.00 -5.41
N GLU A 120 23.06 -22.61 -4.28
CA GLU A 120 24.34 -22.97 -3.64
C GLU A 120 25.37 -23.76 -4.51
N PRO A 121 26.67 -23.84 -4.12
CA PRO A 121 27.72 -24.39 -4.97
C PRO A 121 27.52 -25.89 -5.22
N VAL A 122 27.29 -26.24 -6.48
CA VAL A 122 27.33 -27.63 -6.94
C VAL A 122 28.78 -28.14 -6.86
N VAL A 123 29.06 -29.01 -5.89
CA VAL A 123 30.30 -29.79 -5.86
C VAL A 123 30.23 -30.78 -7.01
N SER A 124 31.02 -30.58 -8.07
CA SER A 124 31.20 -31.56 -9.14
C SER A 124 32.13 -32.69 -8.70
N PRO A 125 31.74 -33.95 -8.95
CA PRO A 125 32.73 -34.98 -9.23
C PRO A 125 32.49 -35.63 -10.61
N ALA A 126 33.57 -36.23 -11.13
CA ALA A 126 33.72 -36.99 -12.38
C ALA A 126 34.05 -36.14 -13.62
N ALA A 127 35.33 -35.95 -13.98
CA ALA A 127 36.31 -36.92 -14.50
C ALA A 127 36.38 -36.91 -16.04
N ALA A 128 37.52 -36.37 -16.51
CA ALA A 128 38.36 -36.85 -17.61
C ALA A 128 37.71 -37.29 -18.93
N ALA A 129 38.00 -36.55 -20.01
CA ALA A 129 38.72 -37.11 -21.16
C ALA A 129 39.19 -35.98 -22.11
N GLU A 130 40.50 -35.83 -22.10
CA GLU A 130 41.38 -35.08 -22.99
C GLU A 130 41.14 -35.42 -24.48
N MET A 131 41.08 -34.43 -25.37
CA MET A 131 41.40 -34.69 -26.78
C MET A 131 42.09 -33.48 -27.42
N ALA A 132 43.38 -33.69 -27.65
CA ALA A 132 44.36 -32.79 -28.20
C ALA A 132 44.16 -32.54 -29.72
N LEU A 133 44.63 -31.36 -30.16
CA LEU A 133 44.95 -30.95 -31.54
C LEU A 133 45.80 -32.00 -32.29
N PRO A 134 45.76 -32.07 -33.64
CA PRO A 134 46.71 -31.30 -34.49
C PRO A 134 46.21 -31.06 -35.97
N PRO A 135 47.04 -30.71 -36.98
CA PRO A 135 47.84 -29.48 -37.15
C PRO A 135 47.76 -28.84 -38.58
N GLU A 136 48.44 -27.69 -38.70
CA GLU A 136 49.19 -27.11 -39.84
C GLU A 136 48.61 -26.92 -41.26
N GLU A 137 48.76 -25.66 -41.68
CA GLU A 137 48.59 -25.15 -43.03
C GLU A 137 49.81 -25.49 -43.90
N THR A 138 49.61 -26.07 -45.09
CA THR A 138 50.61 -26.05 -46.15
C THR A 138 49.96 -25.93 -47.53
N ARG A 139 50.19 -24.75 -48.12
CA ARG A 139 50.30 -24.42 -49.56
C ARG A 139 49.48 -25.25 -50.57
N LYS A 140 48.63 -24.56 -51.31
CA LYS A 140 48.62 -24.73 -52.78
C LYS A 140 49.03 -23.43 -53.46
N ARG A 141 50.24 -23.50 -53.99
CA ARG A 141 50.77 -22.68 -55.07
C ARG A 141 50.32 -23.38 -56.34
N THR A 142 49.43 -22.77 -57.13
CA THR A 142 49.38 -22.72 -58.60
C THR A 142 48.18 -21.87 -58.98
#